data_AF-A0A7Y4ZQE0-F1
#
_entry.id   AF-A0A7Y4ZQE0-F1
#
_cell.length_a   1.000
_cell.length_b   1.000
_cell.length_c   1.000
_cell.angle_alpha   90.00
_cell.angle_beta   90.00
_cell.angle_gamma   90.00
#
_symmetry.space_group_name_H-M   'P 1'
#
loop_
_entity.id
_entity.type
_entity.pdbx_description
1 polymer ?
#
loop_
_entity_poly.entity_id
_entity_poly.type
_entity_poly.pdbx_seq_one_letter_code
_entity_poly.pdbx_strand_id
1 'polypeptide(L)'
;MRTPSARSPRASSALPLAFAVLVACSGDSASPGPAADVAPVSDAGGSSRAPGLDAGAAVDGKAPGKVDAAAPRPGIFTVLFENHDYDEVVGSPDAPFFNELIAKYGLATNYSDCNIHPSLPNYLCLISGDPQYPGLVDLNPTQAFPGGGFPVDKANLGTQLQAAGIPWGSYQESMGTACRLTAAAPYAPKHDPFLYFKDMQLGPGGLCAATNVDYAAFEADLAAGKNRYAFITPNLRSDGHDPTTDPVAGLRASDAWARTEIGKIMKSEAYLRGGTIFITWDEAEGRSGRSKDQVPMIVVSESIVSAGFKSAKPYSHKSYLATVETLLGLPRLATVATEPTLMEFFK
;
A
#
# COMPACT_ATOMS: atom_id res chain seq x y z
N MET A 1 -31.23 48.98 37.23
CA MET A 1 -32.16 49.13 36.09
C MET A 1 -31.36 49.46 34.84
N ARG A 2 -31.77 48.90 33.70
CA ARG A 2 -31.23 48.99 32.32
C ARG A 2 -30.22 47.91 31.92
N THR A 3 -30.82 46.84 31.40
CA THR A 3 -30.28 45.80 30.52
C THR A 3 -29.90 46.38 29.14
N PRO A 4 -28.92 45.79 28.42
CA PRO A 4 -28.79 45.97 26.98
C PRO A 4 -29.43 44.80 26.22
N SER A 5 -30.08 45.17 25.13
CA SER A 5 -30.91 44.37 24.22
C SER A 5 -30.10 43.41 23.35
N ALA A 6 -30.57 42.16 23.25
CA ALA A 6 -30.10 41.15 22.32
C ALA A 6 -30.56 41.47 20.88
N ARG A 7 -29.63 41.44 19.92
CA ARG A 7 -29.93 41.42 18.48
C ARG A 7 -29.98 39.98 17.98
N SER A 8 -31.07 39.63 17.33
CA SER A 8 -31.32 38.38 16.62
C SER A 8 -30.52 38.29 15.30
N PRO A 9 -30.06 37.10 14.89
CA PRO A 9 -29.41 36.92 13.59
C PRO A 9 -30.45 36.74 12.47
N ARG A 10 -30.17 37.37 11.33
CA ARG A 10 -30.93 37.20 10.07
C ARG A 10 -30.64 35.82 9.48
N ALA A 11 -31.69 35.05 9.23
CA ALA A 11 -31.62 33.85 8.39
C ALA A 11 -31.33 34.25 6.94
N SER A 12 -30.27 33.70 6.36
CA SER A 12 -29.99 33.79 4.92
C SER A 12 -30.59 32.57 4.24
N SER A 13 -31.59 32.80 3.40
CA SER A 13 -32.24 31.80 2.56
C SER A 13 -31.35 31.52 1.34
N ALA A 14 -30.79 30.32 1.25
CA ALA A 14 -30.14 29.85 0.03
C ALA A 14 -31.18 29.13 -0.85
N LEU A 15 -31.45 29.66 -2.04
CA LEU A 15 -32.18 28.98 -3.11
C LEU A 15 -31.27 27.90 -3.73
N PRO A 16 -31.78 26.70 -4.05
CA PRO A 16 -31.02 25.73 -4.83
C PRO A 16 -31.13 26.08 -6.32
N LEU A 17 -29.98 26.21 -7.00
CA LEU A 17 -29.89 26.34 -8.44
C LEU A 17 -29.96 24.95 -9.07
N ALA A 18 -31.10 24.61 -9.68
CA ALA A 18 -31.27 23.38 -10.45
C ALA A 18 -30.63 23.54 -11.84
N PHE A 19 -29.58 22.77 -12.13
CA PHE A 19 -29.06 22.63 -13.49
C PHE A 19 -29.83 21.53 -14.22
N ALA A 20 -30.61 21.92 -15.23
CA ALA A 20 -31.20 21.02 -16.20
C ALA A 20 -30.17 20.66 -17.27
N VAL A 21 -29.86 19.38 -17.43
CA VAL A 21 -29.06 18.86 -18.55
C VAL A 21 -30.02 18.48 -19.68
N LEU A 22 -29.90 19.17 -20.81
CA LEU A 22 -30.55 18.78 -22.07
C LEU A 22 -29.87 17.53 -22.63
N VAL A 23 -30.64 16.46 -22.81
CA VAL A 23 -30.27 15.28 -23.59
C VAL A 23 -30.59 15.57 -25.06
N ALA A 24 -29.57 15.60 -25.91
CA ALA A 24 -29.74 15.56 -27.36
C ALA A 24 -29.42 14.14 -27.84
N CYS A 25 -30.47 13.41 -28.26
CA CYS A 25 -30.36 12.19 -29.03
C CYS A 25 -29.95 12.54 -30.47
N SER A 26 -28.96 11.84 -31.01
CA SER A 26 -28.81 11.61 -32.45
C SER A 26 -28.07 10.30 -32.62
N GLY A 27 -28.80 9.29 -33.07
CA GLY A 27 -28.22 8.04 -33.53
C GLY A 27 -27.64 8.21 -34.92
N ASP A 28 -26.68 7.35 -35.26
CA ASP A 28 -26.73 6.71 -36.57
C ASP A 28 -26.07 5.34 -36.53
N SER A 29 -26.66 4.44 -37.31
CA SER A 29 -26.35 3.02 -37.37
C SER A 29 -25.51 2.73 -38.60
N ALA A 30 -24.46 1.90 -38.48
CA ALA A 30 -23.88 1.21 -39.63
C ALA A 30 -23.23 -0.12 -39.20
N SER A 31 -23.70 -1.19 -39.83
CA SER A 31 -23.34 -2.61 -39.64
C SER A 31 -21.98 -3.01 -40.25
N PRO A 32 -21.49 -4.25 -40.00
CA PRO A 32 -20.08 -4.63 -40.16
C PRO A 32 -19.78 -5.53 -41.39
N GLY A 33 -18.48 -5.67 -41.70
CA GLY A 33 -17.89 -6.82 -42.40
C GLY A 33 -16.58 -6.48 -43.16
N PRO A 34 -15.78 -7.47 -43.62
CA PRO A 34 -15.64 -8.86 -43.17
C PRO A 34 -14.18 -9.24 -42.82
N ALA A 35 -14.02 -10.46 -42.28
CA ALA A 35 -12.78 -11.13 -41.93
C ALA A 35 -11.90 -11.48 -43.15
N ALA A 36 -10.59 -11.60 -42.93
CA ALA A 36 -9.66 -12.27 -43.83
C ALA A 36 -8.81 -13.28 -43.05
N ASP A 37 -8.96 -14.54 -43.45
CA ASP A 37 -8.13 -15.70 -43.11
C ASP A 37 -6.68 -15.54 -43.58
N VAL A 38 -5.73 -15.99 -42.77
CA VAL A 38 -4.46 -16.54 -43.27
C VAL A 38 -4.09 -17.79 -42.47
N ALA A 39 -3.96 -18.89 -43.21
CA ALA A 39 -3.66 -20.24 -42.77
C ALA A 39 -2.18 -20.44 -42.34
N PRO A 40 -1.82 -21.59 -41.71
CA PRO A 40 -0.52 -21.79 -41.07
C PRO A 40 0.52 -22.37 -42.04
N VAL A 41 1.80 -22.09 -41.79
CA VAL A 41 2.92 -22.77 -42.45
C VAL A 41 3.57 -23.73 -41.46
N SER A 42 3.42 -25.01 -41.73
CA SER A 42 4.22 -26.11 -41.20
C SER A 42 5.24 -26.52 -42.25
N ASP A 43 6.51 -26.69 -41.89
CA ASP A 43 7.34 -27.74 -42.50
C ASP A 43 8.47 -28.21 -41.58
N ALA A 44 8.86 -29.44 -41.83
CA ALA A 44 9.52 -30.38 -40.94
C ALA A 44 11.05 -30.45 -41.09
N GLY A 45 11.68 -31.08 -40.08
CA GLY A 45 12.66 -32.15 -40.29
C GLY A 45 14.08 -31.79 -40.74
N GLY A 46 15.05 -31.93 -39.84
CA GLY A 46 16.48 -31.92 -40.19
C GLY A 46 17.36 -32.54 -39.11
N SER A 47 17.53 -33.86 -39.17
CA SER A 47 18.49 -34.64 -38.38
C SER A 47 19.91 -34.48 -38.95
N SER A 48 20.91 -34.22 -38.09
CA SER A 48 22.30 -34.56 -38.38
C SER A 48 23.04 -34.89 -37.08
N ARG A 49 23.92 -35.91 -37.14
CA ARG A 49 24.56 -36.59 -36.02
C ARG A 49 26.09 -36.49 -36.14
N ALA A 50 26.74 -36.18 -35.01
CA ALA A 50 28.12 -36.52 -34.56
C ALA A 50 29.33 -35.82 -35.27
N PRO A 51 30.51 -35.65 -34.62
CA PRO A 51 31.08 -36.47 -33.53
C PRO A 51 31.62 -35.73 -32.29
N GLY A 52 31.81 -36.49 -31.20
CA GLY A 52 32.41 -36.02 -29.95
C GLY A 52 33.94 -36.08 -29.94
N LEU A 53 34.53 -35.37 -28.99
CA LEU A 53 35.83 -35.65 -28.36
C LEU A 53 35.84 -35.06 -26.94
N ASP A 54 36.44 -35.85 -26.06
CA ASP A 54 36.50 -35.81 -24.61
C ASP A 54 37.65 -34.88 -24.11
N ALA A 55 37.46 -34.21 -22.96
CA ALA A 55 38.53 -33.81 -22.03
C ALA A 55 37.91 -33.11 -20.80
N GLY A 56 37.98 -33.79 -19.66
CA GLY A 56 37.44 -33.34 -18.39
C GLY A 56 38.11 -32.10 -17.79
N ALA A 57 37.30 -31.34 -17.07
CA ALA A 57 37.73 -30.56 -15.93
C ALA A 57 36.79 -30.92 -14.78
N ALA A 58 37.33 -31.61 -13.77
CA ALA A 58 36.63 -31.83 -12.52
C ALA A 58 36.47 -30.46 -11.84
N VAL A 59 35.24 -29.95 -11.83
CA VAL A 59 34.87 -28.80 -11.02
C VAL A 59 34.36 -29.37 -9.71
N ASP A 60 35.07 -29.07 -8.61
CA ASP A 60 34.66 -29.44 -7.26
C ASP A 60 33.24 -28.95 -6.99
N GLY A 61 32.29 -29.86 -7.12
CA GLY A 61 30.88 -29.65 -6.81
C GLY A 61 30.70 -29.54 -5.31
N LYS A 62 31.02 -28.38 -4.75
CA LYS A 62 30.43 -27.98 -3.46
C LYS A 62 28.95 -27.75 -3.72
N ALA A 63 28.15 -28.78 -3.43
CA ALA A 63 26.70 -28.71 -3.45
C ALA A 63 26.27 -27.40 -2.76
N PRO A 64 25.29 -26.65 -3.31
CA PRO A 64 24.71 -25.52 -2.60
C PRO A 64 24.27 -26.04 -1.23
N GLY A 65 24.76 -25.43 -0.16
CA GLY A 65 24.35 -25.79 1.19
C GLY A 65 22.83 -25.85 1.24
N LYS A 66 22.28 -26.88 1.88
CA LYS A 66 20.84 -26.97 2.15
C LYS A 66 20.42 -25.65 2.81
N VAL A 67 19.71 -24.81 2.08
CA VAL A 67 18.92 -23.74 2.71
C VAL A 67 17.89 -24.46 3.55
N ASP A 68 17.94 -24.27 4.86
CA ASP A 68 16.93 -24.84 5.76
C ASP A 68 15.56 -24.35 5.30
N ALA A 69 14.80 -25.25 4.67
CA ALA A 69 13.43 -24.99 4.23
C ALA A 69 12.48 -24.66 5.40
N ALA A 70 12.97 -24.77 6.65
CA ALA A 70 12.27 -24.51 7.89
C ALA A 70 12.52 -23.11 8.49
N ALA A 71 13.52 -22.35 8.02
CA ALA A 71 13.84 -21.05 8.61
C ALA A 71 12.98 -19.93 7.96
N PRO A 72 12.24 -19.09 8.75
CA PRO A 72 11.34 -18.08 8.21
C PRO A 72 12.04 -17.11 7.26
N ARG A 73 11.58 -16.99 6.00
CA ARG A 73 12.17 -16.04 5.05
C ARG A 73 12.01 -14.60 5.58
N PRO A 74 12.92 -13.67 5.24
CA PRO A 74 12.86 -12.29 5.73
C PRO A 74 11.51 -11.65 5.40
N GLY A 75 10.84 -10.99 6.33
CA GLY A 75 9.52 -10.38 6.09
C GLY A 75 9.62 -8.96 5.52
N ILE A 76 8.62 -8.56 4.74
CA ILE A 76 8.37 -7.14 4.42
C ILE A 76 7.08 -6.73 5.13
N PHE A 77 7.18 -5.71 5.97
CA PHE A 77 6.07 -5.18 6.74
C PHE A 77 5.84 -3.74 6.30
N THR A 78 4.60 -3.41 5.97
CA THR A 78 4.20 -2.05 5.63
C THR A 78 3.20 -1.60 6.66
N VAL A 79 3.53 -0.55 7.40
CA VAL A 79 2.66 0.07 8.39
C VAL A 79 2.25 1.42 7.84
N LEU A 80 0.96 1.57 7.56
CA LEU A 80 0.40 2.79 6.99
C LEU A 80 -0.43 3.52 8.04
N PHE A 81 -0.04 4.76 8.34
CA PHE A 81 -0.75 5.69 9.21
C PHE A 81 -1.56 6.71 8.39
N GLU A 82 -2.42 7.48 9.04
CA GLU A 82 -3.28 8.48 8.42
C GLU A 82 -2.79 9.93 8.65
N ASN A 83 -2.91 10.75 7.60
CA ASN A 83 -3.00 12.21 7.63
C ASN A 83 -1.97 12.95 8.48
N HIS A 84 -0.70 12.93 8.07
CA HIS A 84 0.32 13.83 8.65
C HIS A 84 1.30 14.33 7.60
N ASP A 85 1.56 15.64 7.66
CA ASP A 85 2.63 16.26 6.91
C ASP A 85 3.99 15.79 7.42
N TYR A 86 4.98 15.80 6.53
CA TYR A 86 6.36 15.47 6.85
C TYR A 86 6.89 16.21 8.11
N ASP A 87 6.67 17.53 8.19
CA ASP A 87 7.20 18.36 9.27
C ASP A 87 6.42 18.22 10.59
N GLU A 88 5.24 17.60 10.58
CA GLU A 88 4.50 17.31 11.81
C GLU A 88 5.09 16.12 12.56
N VAL A 89 5.71 15.19 11.83
CA VAL A 89 6.31 13.98 12.39
C VAL A 89 7.82 14.14 12.57
N VAL A 90 8.54 14.58 11.54
CA VAL A 90 10.01 14.56 11.52
C VAL A 90 10.58 15.67 12.40
N GLY A 91 11.32 15.27 13.43
CA GLY A 91 11.86 16.17 14.46
C GLY A 91 10.86 16.55 15.56
N SER A 92 9.63 16.04 15.49
CA SER A 92 8.58 16.38 16.45
C SER A 92 8.78 15.70 17.82
N PRO A 93 8.66 16.45 18.94
CA PRO A 93 8.68 15.85 20.28
C PRO A 93 7.43 15.01 20.58
N ASP A 94 6.40 15.12 19.75
CA ASP A 94 5.13 14.38 19.88
C ASP A 94 5.16 13.01 19.17
N ALA A 95 6.23 12.74 18.41
CA ALA A 95 6.51 11.50 17.72
C ALA A 95 7.90 10.90 18.10
N PRO A 96 8.19 10.69 19.40
CA PRO A 96 9.52 10.31 19.84
C PRO A 96 9.96 8.92 19.33
N PHE A 97 9.06 7.95 19.20
CA PHE A 97 9.40 6.63 18.68
C PHE A 97 9.71 6.68 17.19
N PHE A 98 8.90 7.37 16.38
CA PHE A 98 9.19 7.53 14.95
C PHE A 98 10.55 8.21 14.74
N ASN A 99 10.88 9.22 15.54
CA ASN A 99 12.17 9.91 15.47
C ASN A 99 13.35 9.05 15.98
N GLU A 100 13.13 8.16 16.94
CA GLU A 100 14.10 7.13 17.35
C GLU A 100 14.42 6.19 16.17
N LEU A 101 13.39 5.73 15.45
CA LEU A 101 13.57 4.89 14.26
C LEU A 101 14.31 5.64 13.14
N ILE A 102 13.95 6.89 12.87
CA ILE A 102 14.64 7.75 11.89
C ILE A 102 16.13 7.88 12.22
N ALA A 103 16.46 8.14 13.49
CA ALA A 103 17.85 8.30 13.92
C ALA A 103 18.66 6.99 13.79
N LYS A 104 18.02 5.85 13.99
CA LYS A 104 18.68 4.53 13.95
C LYS A 104 18.76 3.93 12.54
N TYR A 105 17.78 4.19 11.68
CA TYR A 105 17.64 3.51 10.39
C TYR A 105 17.66 4.51 9.23
N GLY A 106 16.61 4.60 8.42
CA GLY A 106 16.57 5.45 7.24
C GLY A 106 15.32 6.32 7.12
N LEU A 107 15.47 7.48 6.51
CA LEU A 107 14.38 8.40 6.16
C LEU A 107 14.50 8.90 4.71
N ALA A 108 13.44 8.75 3.91
CA ALA A 108 13.30 9.48 2.66
C ALA A 108 12.79 10.90 2.98
N THR A 109 13.62 11.91 2.73
CA THR A 109 13.33 13.31 3.08
C THR A 109 12.58 14.06 1.99
N ASN A 110 12.32 13.40 0.86
CA ASN A 110 11.59 13.92 -0.30
C ASN A 110 10.64 12.83 -0.84
N TYR A 111 9.73 12.40 0.04
CA TYR A 111 8.73 11.38 -0.25
C TYR A 111 7.34 12.01 -0.28
N SER A 112 6.56 11.68 -1.30
CA SER A 112 5.20 12.19 -1.49
C SER A 112 4.15 11.08 -1.51
N ASP A 113 2.91 11.45 -1.20
CA ASP A 113 1.74 10.65 -1.54
C ASP A 113 1.52 10.66 -3.09
N CYS A 114 0.39 10.16 -3.57
CA CYS A 114 0.09 10.14 -5.01
C CYS A 114 -0.45 11.47 -5.56
N ASN A 115 -0.34 12.56 -4.81
CA ASN A 115 -0.83 13.91 -5.11
C ASN A 115 -2.33 13.93 -5.38
N ILE A 116 -3.08 13.14 -4.63
CA ILE A 116 -4.51 12.97 -4.75
C ILE A 116 -5.10 12.91 -3.35
N HIS A 117 -6.23 13.56 -3.13
CA HIS A 117 -6.88 13.62 -1.82
C HIS A 117 -8.38 13.38 -2.05
N PRO A 118 -9.06 12.58 -1.21
CA PRO A 118 -8.70 12.18 0.17
C PRO A 118 -7.85 10.89 0.28
N SER A 119 -7.84 10.21 1.44
CA SER A 119 -7.08 9.00 1.78
C SER A 119 -7.19 7.83 0.79
N LEU A 120 -8.39 7.33 0.50
CA LEU A 120 -8.60 6.09 -0.27
C LEU A 120 -7.78 5.99 -1.57
N PRO A 121 -7.73 7.01 -2.45
CA PRO A 121 -6.95 6.91 -3.67
C PRO A 121 -5.46 6.74 -3.41
N ASN A 122 -4.90 7.21 -2.29
CA ASN A 122 -3.52 6.94 -1.91
C ASN A 122 -3.30 5.49 -1.47
N TYR A 123 -4.22 4.90 -0.70
CA TYR A 123 -4.17 3.47 -0.38
C TYR A 123 -4.18 2.60 -1.64
N LEU A 124 -5.07 2.92 -2.59
CA LEU A 124 -5.15 2.20 -3.87
C LEU A 124 -3.88 2.40 -4.70
N CYS A 125 -3.36 3.63 -4.74
CA CYS A 125 -2.13 3.95 -5.44
C CYS A 125 -0.90 3.24 -4.84
N LEU A 126 -0.84 3.07 -3.53
CA LEU A 126 0.26 2.41 -2.83
C LEU A 126 0.40 0.93 -3.22
N ILE A 127 -0.69 0.24 -3.59
CA ILE A 127 -0.65 -1.18 -3.97
C ILE A 127 -0.85 -1.45 -5.47
N SER A 128 -1.19 -0.43 -6.26
CA SER A 128 -1.47 -0.59 -7.70
C SER A 128 -0.86 0.48 -8.61
N GLY A 129 -0.26 1.52 -8.04
CA GLY A 129 0.36 2.65 -8.75
C GLY A 129 -0.63 3.67 -9.36
N ASP A 130 -1.93 3.52 -9.12
CA ASP A 130 -3.01 4.37 -9.66
C ASP A 130 -4.20 4.40 -8.68
N PRO A 131 -4.95 5.53 -8.57
CA PRO A 131 -6.13 5.61 -7.71
C PRO A 131 -7.28 4.67 -8.08
N GLN A 132 -7.36 4.16 -9.32
CA GLN A 132 -8.40 3.26 -9.84
C GLN A 132 -9.83 3.84 -9.96
N TYR A 133 -10.02 5.11 -9.61
CA TYR A 133 -11.27 5.85 -9.78
C TYR A 133 -10.97 7.36 -9.81
N PRO A 134 -11.96 8.25 -10.04
CA PRO A 134 -11.73 9.69 -10.10
C PRO A 134 -11.10 10.34 -8.85
N GLY A 135 -11.10 9.66 -7.69
CA GLY A 135 -10.37 10.09 -6.50
C GLY A 135 -10.89 11.33 -5.79
N LEU A 136 -12.12 11.78 -6.09
CA LEU A 136 -12.66 13.03 -5.52
C LEU A 136 -13.27 12.87 -4.12
N VAL A 137 -13.58 11.64 -3.71
CA VAL A 137 -14.23 11.31 -2.44
C VAL A 137 -13.83 9.91 -2.01
N ASP A 138 -13.78 9.62 -0.71
CA ASP A 138 -13.69 8.25 -0.23
C ASP A 138 -14.97 7.47 -0.57
N LEU A 139 -14.82 6.22 -1.00
CA LEU A 139 -15.89 5.32 -1.39
C LEU A 139 -15.77 4.00 -0.63
N ASN A 140 -16.87 3.26 -0.45
CA ASN A 140 -16.79 1.91 0.13
C ASN A 140 -16.35 0.86 -0.91
N PRO A 141 -15.85 -0.32 -0.48
CA PRO A 141 -15.34 -1.38 -1.37
C PRO A 141 -16.34 -1.99 -2.36
N THR A 142 -17.63 -1.65 -2.24
CA THR A 142 -18.71 -2.13 -3.11
C THR A 142 -19.49 -1.00 -3.78
N GLN A 143 -18.96 0.22 -3.72
CA GLN A 143 -19.66 1.43 -4.17
C GLN A 143 -19.41 1.71 -5.65
N ALA A 144 -20.46 2.13 -6.35
CA ALA A 144 -20.39 2.57 -7.75
C ALA A 144 -19.92 4.03 -7.86
N PHE A 145 -19.34 4.38 -9.02
CA PHE A 145 -18.95 5.73 -9.38
C PHE A 145 -19.13 5.98 -10.89
N PRO A 146 -19.17 7.23 -11.37
CA PRO A 146 -19.30 7.49 -12.81
C PRO A 146 -18.22 6.77 -13.62
N GLY A 147 -18.63 5.91 -14.55
CA GLY A 147 -17.73 5.11 -15.38
C GLY A 147 -17.29 3.78 -14.78
N GLY A 148 -17.79 3.37 -13.60
CA GLY A 148 -17.43 2.08 -13.01
C GLY A 148 -17.99 1.84 -11.61
N GLY A 149 -17.25 1.07 -10.83
CA GLY A 149 -17.57 0.76 -9.45
C GLY A 149 -16.55 -0.18 -8.84
N PHE A 150 -16.53 -0.21 -7.52
CA PHE A 150 -15.76 -1.19 -6.77
C PHE A 150 -16.55 -2.49 -6.58
N PRO A 151 -15.86 -3.65 -6.57
CA PRO A 151 -14.43 -3.79 -6.83
C PRO A 151 -14.03 -3.61 -8.31
N VAL A 152 -12.85 -3.03 -8.57
CA VAL A 152 -12.30 -2.81 -9.92
C VAL A 152 -11.54 -4.03 -10.44
N ASP A 153 -11.47 -4.15 -11.77
CA ASP A 153 -10.77 -5.23 -12.47
C ASP A 153 -9.39 -4.77 -12.96
N LYS A 154 -8.43 -4.69 -12.02
CA LYS A 154 -7.13 -4.04 -12.22
C LYS A 154 -6.02 -4.78 -11.49
N ALA A 155 -4.82 -4.76 -12.06
CA ALA A 155 -3.66 -5.39 -11.46
C ALA A 155 -3.27 -4.69 -10.15
N ASN A 156 -2.83 -5.47 -9.16
CA ASN A 156 -2.46 -4.99 -7.84
C ASN A 156 -1.45 -5.93 -7.18
N LEU A 157 -0.77 -5.44 -6.15
CA LEU A 157 0.23 -6.21 -5.40
C LEU A 157 -0.30 -7.53 -4.84
N GLY A 158 -1.55 -7.55 -4.35
CA GLY A 158 -2.18 -8.76 -3.80
C GLY A 158 -2.23 -9.89 -4.83
N THR A 159 -2.59 -9.58 -6.07
CA THR A 159 -2.60 -10.57 -7.17
C THR A 159 -1.22 -11.07 -7.54
N GLN A 160 -0.18 -10.21 -7.51
CA GLN A 160 1.20 -10.64 -7.75
C GLN A 160 1.69 -11.57 -6.65
N LEU A 161 1.40 -11.25 -5.39
CA LEU A 161 1.74 -12.08 -4.22
C LEU A 161 1.07 -13.46 -4.31
N GLN A 162 -0.22 -13.50 -4.65
CA GLN A 162 -0.97 -14.74 -4.84
C GLN A 162 -0.41 -15.59 -5.98
N ALA A 163 -0.17 -14.98 -7.14
CA ALA A 163 0.40 -15.69 -8.30
C ALA A 163 1.80 -16.25 -8.03
N ALA A 164 2.62 -15.54 -7.24
CA ALA A 164 3.95 -15.97 -6.84
C ALA A 164 3.98 -16.96 -5.67
N GLY A 165 2.83 -17.29 -5.07
CA GLY A 165 2.75 -18.15 -3.89
C GLY A 165 3.47 -17.57 -2.68
N ILE A 166 3.56 -16.23 -2.58
CA ILE A 166 4.20 -15.54 -1.47
C ILE A 166 3.19 -15.46 -0.31
N PRO A 167 3.49 -16.03 0.88
CA PRO A 167 2.59 -15.92 2.03
C PRO A 167 2.42 -14.46 2.47
N TRP A 168 1.17 -13.99 2.55
CA TRP A 168 0.90 -12.59 2.89
C TRP A 168 -0.45 -12.36 3.56
N GLY A 169 -0.60 -11.19 4.18
CA GLY A 169 -1.88 -10.69 4.69
C GLY A 169 -1.94 -9.16 4.81
N SER A 170 -3.15 -8.62 4.73
CA SER A 170 -3.58 -7.29 5.15
C SER A 170 -4.20 -7.42 6.54
N TYR A 171 -3.59 -6.77 7.52
CA TYR A 171 -3.95 -6.83 8.94
C TYR A 171 -4.51 -5.48 9.36
N GLN A 172 -5.82 -5.46 9.57
CA GLN A 172 -6.58 -4.24 9.79
C GLN A 172 -7.09 -4.22 11.23
N GLU A 173 -6.66 -3.25 12.04
CA GLU A 173 -7.02 -3.24 13.45
C GLU A 173 -8.53 -3.03 13.62
N SER A 174 -9.14 -3.84 14.48
CA SER A 174 -10.59 -3.82 14.76
C SER A 174 -11.51 -4.18 13.58
N MET A 175 -10.99 -4.79 12.51
CA MET A 175 -11.82 -5.33 11.43
C MET A 175 -12.91 -6.29 11.95
N GLY A 176 -12.57 -7.10 12.95
CA GLY A 176 -13.39 -8.13 13.57
C GLY A 176 -13.53 -9.35 12.68
N THR A 177 -14.40 -9.27 11.69
CA THR A 177 -14.62 -10.38 10.74
C THR A 177 -13.72 -10.22 9.53
N ALA A 178 -13.02 -11.28 9.13
CA ALA A 178 -12.18 -11.25 7.94
C ALA A 178 -12.99 -10.86 6.68
N CYS A 179 -12.35 -10.16 5.73
CA CYS A 179 -12.99 -9.61 4.54
C CYS A 179 -14.19 -8.68 4.84
N ARG A 180 -14.10 -7.86 5.89
CA ARG A 180 -15.19 -6.93 6.23
C ARG A 180 -15.24 -5.75 5.25
N LEU A 181 -16.27 -5.75 4.41
CA LEU A 181 -16.51 -4.71 3.39
C LEU A 181 -17.22 -3.45 3.92
N THR A 182 -17.61 -3.43 5.19
CA THR A 182 -18.41 -2.35 5.79
C THR A 182 -17.75 -1.76 7.03
N ALA A 183 -17.91 -0.46 7.23
CA ALA A 183 -17.39 0.24 8.40
C ALA A 183 -17.97 -0.33 9.70
N ALA A 184 -17.13 -0.37 10.73
CA ALA A 184 -17.50 -0.76 12.07
C ALA A 184 -16.53 -0.18 13.08
N ALA A 185 -16.88 0.99 13.61
CA ALA A 185 -15.98 1.78 14.43
C ALA A 185 -15.31 0.93 15.53
N PRO A 186 -13.98 1.01 15.68
CA PRO A 186 -13.09 1.98 15.02
C PRO A 186 -12.51 1.54 13.66
N TYR A 187 -13.01 0.48 13.02
CA TYR A 187 -12.53 0.05 11.69
C TYR A 187 -13.18 0.81 10.53
N ALA A 188 -12.34 1.18 9.56
CA ALA A 188 -12.73 1.80 8.30
C ALA A 188 -12.22 0.97 7.10
N PRO A 189 -13.10 0.41 6.24
CA PRO A 189 -12.67 -0.42 5.11
C PRO A 189 -11.92 0.36 4.03
N LYS A 190 -11.96 1.70 4.04
CA LYS A 190 -11.15 2.52 3.13
C LYS A 190 -9.64 2.39 3.37
N HIS A 191 -9.22 1.92 4.56
CA HIS A 191 -7.82 1.71 4.89
C HIS A 191 -7.27 0.33 4.45
N ASP A 192 -8.13 -0.51 3.85
CA ASP A 192 -7.75 -1.83 3.33
C ASP A 192 -7.89 -1.87 1.80
N PRO A 193 -6.84 -1.51 1.04
CA PRO A 193 -6.97 -1.28 -0.40
C PRO A 193 -7.25 -2.56 -1.18
N PHE A 194 -6.88 -3.73 -0.66
CA PHE A 194 -7.08 -5.00 -1.34
C PHE A 194 -8.57 -5.35 -1.47
N LEU A 195 -9.43 -4.83 -0.59
CA LEU A 195 -10.88 -5.02 -0.69
C LEU A 195 -11.47 -4.39 -1.95
N TYR A 196 -10.76 -3.48 -2.64
CA TYR A 196 -11.29 -2.73 -3.78
C TYR A 196 -11.03 -3.40 -5.13
N PHE A 197 -10.41 -4.58 -5.18
CA PHE A 197 -10.04 -5.27 -6.42
C PHE A 197 -10.80 -6.59 -6.58
N LYS A 198 -11.28 -6.90 -7.78
CA LYS A 198 -12.15 -8.06 -8.04
C LYS A 198 -11.47 -9.38 -7.72
N ASP A 199 -10.25 -9.57 -8.20
CA ASP A 199 -9.48 -10.79 -7.97
C ASP A 199 -9.21 -11.04 -6.49
N MET A 200 -9.19 -9.98 -5.68
CA MET A 200 -8.99 -10.07 -4.24
C MET A 200 -10.31 -10.28 -3.50
N GLN A 201 -11.30 -9.42 -3.74
CA GLN A 201 -12.59 -9.44 -3.06
C GLN A 201 -13.41 -10.70 -3.41
N LEU A 202 -13.40 -11.09 -4.69
CA LEU A 202 -14.19 -12.19 -5.25
C LEU A 202 -13.34 -13.40 -5.66
N GLY A 203 -12.07 -13.40 -5.28
CA GLY A 203 -11.14 -14.48 -5.59
C GLY A 203 -11.58 -15.84 -5.07
N PRO A 204 -11.19 -16.94 -5.74
CA PRO A 204 -11.61 -18.28 -5.36
C PRO A 204 -11.08 -18.70 -3.99
N GLY A 205 -11.66 -19.75 -3.43
CA GLY A 205 -11.14 -20.38 -2.20
C GLY A 205 -11.25 -19.53 -0.94
N GLY A 206 -12.07 -18.47 -0.94
CA GLY A 206 -12.18 -17.55 0.19
C GLY A 206 -10.97 -16.65 0.36
N LEU A 207 -10.26 -16.34 -0.73
CA LEU A 207 -9.03 -15.54 -0.75
C LEU A 207 -9.14 -14.25 0.08
N CYS A 208 -10.22 -13.50 -0.09
CA CYS A 208 -10.44 -12.25 0.66
C CYS A 208 -10.37 -12.49 2.18
N ALA A 209 -11.09 -13.48 2.70
CA ALA A 209 -11.12 -13.79 4.13
C ALA A 209 -9.83 -14.45 4.64
N ALA A 210 -9.05 -15.07 3.74
CA ALA A 210 -7.76 -15.65 4.08
C ALA A 210 -6.63 -14.61 4.15
N THR A 211 -6.78 -13.48 3.46
CA THR A 211 -5.72 -12.46 3.32
C THR A 211 -6.06 -11.14 3.98
N ASN A 212 -7.33 -10.78 4.17
CA ASN A 212 -7.73 -9.51 4.78
C ASN A 212 -8.40 -9.83 6.12
N VAL A 213 -7.64 -9.65 7.20
CA VAL A 213 -7.97 -10.17 8.53
C VAL A 213 -7.83 -9.11 9.61
N ASP A 214 -8.45 -9.36 10.76
CA ASP A 214 -8.26 -8.52 11.93
C ASP A 214 -6.80 -8.60 12.43
N TYR A 215 -6.25 -7.43 12.79
CA TYR A 215 -4.90 -7.33 13.34
C TYR A 215 -4.63 -8.23 14.56
N ALA A 216 -5.66 -8.63 15.33
CA ALA A 216 -5.52 -9.57 16.43
C ALA A 216 -4.95 -10.94 16.02
N ALA A 217 -5.04 -11.32 14.74
CA ALA A 217 -4.40 -12.52 14.21
C ALA A 217 -2.89 -12.35 13.96
N PHE A 218 -2.39 -11.12 13.86
CA PHE A 218 -1.07 -10.80 13.36
C PHE A 218 0.06 -11.47 14.15
N GLU A 219 0.02 -11.44 15.47
CA GLU A 219 1.09 -11.99 16.31
C GLU A 219 1.23 -13.51 16.15
N ALA A 220 0.09 -14.23 16.10
CA ALA A 220 0.09 -15.67 15.86
C ALA A 220 0.58 -16.02 14.46
N ASP A 221 0.15 -15.25 13.45
CA ASP A 221 0.56 -15.47 12.05
C ASP A 221 2.03 -15.10 11.80
N LEU A 222 2.54 -14.08 12.49
CA LEU A 222 3.95 -13.70 12.51
C LEU A 222 4.81 -14.82 13.12
N ALA A 223 4.40 -15.38 14.25
CA ALA A 223 5.08 -16.52 14.89
C ALA A 223 5.04 -17.79 14.02
N ALA A 224 3.96 -17.99 13.27
CA ALA A 224 3.79 -19.11 12.35
C ALA A 224 4.53 -18.92 11.01
N GLY A 225 5.20 -17.79 10.78
CA GLY A 225 5.93 -17.51 9.54
C GLY A 225 5.03 -17.33 8.32
N LYS A 226 3.77 -16.93 8.50
CA LYS A 226 2.82 -16.71 7.40
C LYS A 226 3.02 -15.39 6.66
N ASN A 227 3.89 -14.52 7.16
CA ASN A 227 4.02 -13.13 6.69
C ASN A 227 5.34 -12.90 5.98
N ARG A 228 5.44 -13.34 4.72
CA ARG A 228 6.53 -12.86 3.85
C ARG A 228 6.29 -11.42 3.40
N TYR A 229 5.02 -11.03 3.28
CA TYR A 229 4.55 -9.65 3.18
C TYR A 229 3.38 -9.43 4.16
N ALA A 230 3.37 -8.30 4.87
CA ALA A 230 2.23 -7.89 5.70
C ALA A 230 1.95 -6.41 5.49
N PHE A 231 0.71 -6.08 5.14
CA PHE A 231 0.21 -4.72 5.12
C PHE A 231 -0.59 -4.49 6.40
N ILE A 232 -0.30 -3.42 7.14
CA ILE A 232 -0.80 -3.20 8.49
C ILE A 232 -1.33 -1.78 8.59
N THR A 233 -2.58 -1.64 9.01
CA THR A 233 -3.20 -0.34 9.28
C THR A 233 -3.80 -0.33 10.69
N PRO A 234 -3.45 0.65 11.56
CA PRO A 234 -4.14 0.87 12.82
C PRO A 234 -5.61 1.29 12.58
N ASN A 235 -6.41 1.28 13.65
CA ASN A 235 -7.79 1.72 13.59
C ASN A 235 -7.92 3.24 13.80
N LEU A 236 -9.13 3.78 13.64
CA LEU A 236 -9.45 5.22 13.77
C LEU A 236 -9.13 5.87 15.15
N ARG A 237 -8.59 5.13 16.11
CA ARG A 237 -8.12 5.64 17.42
C ARG A 237 -6.60 5.78 17.49
N SER A 238 -5.88 5.11 16.59
CA SER A 238 -4.43 4.90 16.64
C SER A 238 -3.74 5.17 15.30
N ASP A 239 -4.48 5.38 14.21
CA ASP A 239 -3.92 5.64 12.88
C ASP A 239 -3.31 7.03 12.73
N GLY A 240 -3.62 7.95 13.64
CA GLY A 240 -3.13 9.34 13.62
C GLY A 240 -4.18 10.34 13.15
N HIS A 241 -5.25 9.89 12.51
CA HIS A 241 -6.32 10.78 12.07
C HIS A 241 -7.12 11.29 13.27
N ASP A 242 -7.11 12.60 13.53
CA ASP A 242 -8.01 13.24 14.51
C ASP A 242 -8.83 14.36 13.82
N PRO A 243 -10.14 14.16 13.55
CA PRO A 243 -10.98 15.18 12.94
C PRO A 243 -11.43 16.28 13.92
N THR A 244 -11.12 16.15 15.22
CA THR A 244 -11.73 16.94 16.30
C THR A 244 -10.73 17.77 17.11
N THR A 245 -9.48 17.32 17.23
CA THR A 245 -8.42 18.01 17.95
C THR A 245 -7.09 17.93 17.22
N ASP A 246 -6.33 19.03 17.32
CA ASP A 246 -4.93 19.23 16.91
C ASP A 246 -4.17 17.93 16.53
N PRO A 247 -3.58 17.81 15.31
CA PRO A 247 -2.83 16.63 14.85
C PRO A 247 -1.91 15.99 15.90
N VAL A 248 -1.40 16.79 16.83
CA VAL A 248 -0.59 16.36 17.98
C VAL A 248 -1.20 15.19 18.77
N ALA A 249 -2.51 15.18 19.06
CA ALA A 249 -3.10 14.10 19.85
C ALA A 249 -3.13 12.77 19.08
N GLY A 250 -3.56 12.82 17.82
CA GLY A 250 -3.49 11.68 16.88
C GLY A 250 -2.06 11.21 16.67
N LEU A 251 -1.10 12.13 16.51
CA LEU A 251 0.32 11.82 16.38
C LEU A 251 0.86 11.07 17.60
N ARG A 252 0.55 11.52 18.81
CA ARG A 252 0.99 10.85 20.04
C ARG A 252 0.37 9.46 20.17
N ALA A 253 -0.91 9.31 19.79
CA ALA A 253 -1.59 8.02 19.82
C ALA A 253 -0.97 7.03 18.82
N SER A 254 -0.70 7.47 17.60
CA SER A 254 -0.02 6.66 16.58
C SER A 254 1.42 6.32 16.95
N ASP A 255 2.19 7.25 17.53
CA ASP A 255 3.56 6.98 18.03
C ASP A 255 3.58 5.92 19.15
N ALA A 256 2.64 6.02 20.10
CA ALA A 256 2.50 5.05 21.19
C ALA A 256 2.08 3.65 20.68
N TRP A 257 1.15 3.61 19.73
CA TRP A 257 0.75 2.39 19.05
C TRP A 257 1.94 1.77 18.30
N ALA A 258 2.66 2.59 17.51
CA ALA A 258 3.82 2.18 16.74
C ALA A 258 4.91 1.59 17.64
N ARG A 259 5.21 2.23 18.77
CA ARG A 259 6.20 1.74 19.73
C ARG A 259 5.92 0.30 20.19
N THR A 260 4.65 -0.02 20.38
CA THR A 260 4.21 -1.34 20.83
C THR A 260 4.25 -2.34 19.68
N GLU A 261 3.57 -2.01 18.58
CA GLU A 261 3.29 -2.96 17.50
C GLU A 261 4.47 -3.17 16.56
N ILE A 262 5.16 -2.10 16.16
CA ILE A 262 6.43 -2.21 15.40
C ILE A 262 7.50 -2.88 16.27
N GLY A 263 7.47 -2.62 17.58
CA GLY A 263 8.33 -3.31 18.55
C GLY A 263 8.16 -4.83 18.56
N LYS A 264 6.97 -5.37 18.27
CA LYS A 264 6.76 -6.82 18.11
C LYS A 264 7.39 -7.32 16.82
N ILE A 265 7.21 -6.60 15.71
CA ILE A 265 7.79 -6.94 14.40
C ILE A 265 9.32 -7.00 14.51
N MET A 266 9.94 -5.98 15.11
CA MET A 266 11.39 -5.89 15.26
C MET A 266 12.00 -7.00 16.13
N LYS A 267 11.20 -7.68 16.96
CA LYS A 267 11.63 -8.83 17.77
C LYS A 267 11.41 -10.17 17.07
N SER A 268 10.73 -10.18 15.93
CA SER A 268 10.40 -11.41 15.21
C SER A 268 11.58 -11.95 14.40
N GLU A 269 11.62 -13.26 14.22
CA GLU A 269 12.58 -13.94 13.32
C GLU A 269 12.50 -13.40 11.88
N ALA A 270 11.28 -13.08 11.41
CA ALA A 270 11.07 -12.52 10.08
C ALA A 270 11.79 -11.18 9.88
N TYR A 271 11.86 -10.35 10.91
CA TYR A 271 12.65 -9.12 10.88
C TYR A 271 14.15 -9.39 11.08
N LEU A 272 14.52 -10.15 12.13
CA LEU A 272 15.92 -10.36 12.51
C LEU A 272 16.74 -11.08 11.42
N ARG A 273 16.09 -11.83 10.53
CA ARG A 273 16.74 -12.49 9.38
C ARG A 273 16.90 -11.60 8.14
N GLY A 274 16.82 -10.28 8.29
CA GLY A 274 16.98 -9.30 7.20
C GLY A 274 15.66 -8.78 6.65
N GLY A 275 14.60 -8.79 7.46
CA GLY A 275 13.33 -8.19 7.11
C GLY A 275 13.41 -6.67 7.04
N THR A 276 12.33 -6.08 6.53
CA THR A 276 12.21 -4.63 6.36
C THR A 276 10.83 -4.18 6.81
N ILE A 277 10.78 -3.05 7.51
CA ILE A 277 9.54 -2.35 7.84
C ILE A 277 9.55 -1.01 7.12
N PHE A 278 8.55 -0.78 6.28
CA PHE A 278 8.22 0.51 5.69
C PHE A 278 7.14 1.16 6.54
N ILE A 279 7.39 2.39 6.98
CA ILE A 279 6.42 3.18 7.76
C ILE A 279 6.18 4.48 7.00
N THR A 280 4.93 4.74 6.67
CA THR A 280 4.52 5.96 5.96
C THR A 280 3.11 6.36 6.34
N TRP A 281 2.71 7.55 5.90
CA TRP A 281 1.35 8.04 5.97
C TRP A 281 0.71 7.99 4.58
N ASP A 282 -0.62 7.91 4.53
CA ASP A 282 -1.40 7.83 3.29
C ASP A 282 -1.39 9.15 2.51
N GLU A 283 -1.57 10.28 3.18
CA GLU A 283 -1.58 11.60 2.58
C GLU A 283 -1.12 12.68 3.56
N ALA A 284 -0.61 13.77 2.99
CA ALA A 284 -0.42 15.02 3.72
C ALA A 284 -1.70 15.87 3.68
N GLU A 285 -1.83 16.81 4.60
CA GLU A 285 -2.95 17.75 4.67
C GLU A 285 -2.53 19.20 4.36
N GLY A 286 -1.23 19.43 4.16
CA GLY A 286 -0.67 20.75 3.86
C GLY A 286 -0.71 21.73 5.03
N ARG A 287 -0.91 21.24 6.26
CA ARG A 287 -1.01 22.02 7.50
C ARG A 287 0.29 22.74 7.85
N SER A 288 1.44 22.17 7.49
CA SER A 288 2.79 22.71 7.73
C SER A 288 3.22 23.77 6.72
N GLY A 289 2.51 23.92 5.59
CA GLY A 289 2.83 24.88 4.53
C GLY A 289 4.06 24.53 3.67
N ARG A 290 4.74 23.41 3.94
CA ARG A 290 5.91 22.93 3.15
C ARG A 290 5.49 22.31 1.82
N SER A 291 4.50 21.43 1.86
CA SER A 291 3.91 20.75 0.72
C SER A 291 2.56 20.19 1.14
N LYS A 292 1.61 20.14 0.21
CA LYS A 292 0.30 19.51 0.43
C LYS A 292 0.33 17.99 0.23
N ASP A 293 1.43 17.45 -0.31
CA ASP A 293 1.55 16.06 -0.73
C ASP A 293 2.76 15.34 -0.07
N GLN A 294 3.50 16.00 0.84
CA GLN A 294 4.75 15.44 1.39
C GLN A 294 4.51 14.76 2.75
N VAL A 295 4.73 13.45 2.78
CA VAL A 295 4.60 12.61 3.97
C VAL A 295 5.94 11.97 4.37
N PRO A 296 6.14 11.54 5.63
CA PRO A 296 7.34 10.80 6.00
C PRO A 296 7.35 9.39 5.41
N MET A 297 8.53 8.90 5.03
CA MET A 297 8.78 7.48 4.72
C MET A 297 10.02 7.01 5.47
N ILE A 298 9.80 6.18 6.48
CA ILE A 298 10.84 5.60 7.34
C ILE A 298 11.09 4.17 6.89
N VAL A 299 12.36 3.84 6.67
CA VAL A 299 12.79 2.48 6.29
C VAL A 299 13.57 1.89 7.45
N VAL A 300 13.04 0.82 8.04
CA VAL A 300 13.64 0.12 9.19
C VAL A 300 14.11 -1.26 8.76
N SER A 301 15.41 -1.49 8.82
CA SER A 301 16.03 -2.80 8.52
C SER A 301 17.44 -2.87 9.11
N GLU A 302 17.85 -4.05 9.55
CA GLU A 302 19.24 -4.31 9.94
C GLU A 302 20.21 -4.25 8.73
N SER A 303 19.67 -4.34 7.51
CA SER A 303 20.42 -4.19 6.27
C SER A 303 20.57 -2.74 5.83
N ILE A 304 20.20 -1.75 6.66
CA ILE A 304 20.34 -0.33 6.31
C ILE A 304 21.80 0.03 6.01
N VAL A 305 22.04 0.87 5.01
CA VAL A 305 23.38 1.29 4.56
C VAL A 305 24.18 1.96 5.68
N SER A 306 23.54 2.81 6.47
CA SER A 306 24.11 3.44 7.67
C SER A 306 23.00 3.87 8.62
N ALA A 307 23.30 3.94 9.92
CA ALA A 307 22.37 4.49 10.88
C ALA A 307 22.06 5.96 10.57
N GLY A 308 20.79 6.34 10.61
CA GLY A 308 20.32 7.69 10.30
C GLY A 308 20.48 8.08 8.83
N PHE A 309 20.52 7.11 7.91
CA PHE A 309 20.63 7.38 6.48
C PHE A 309 19.46 8.25 6.00
N LYS A 310 19.77 9.26 5.19
CA LYS A 310 18.76 10.16 4.61
C LYS A 310 18.94 10.24 3.11
N SER A 311 17.84 10.13 2.38
CA SER A 311 17.83 10.37 0.94
C SER A 311 16.89 11.50 0.56
N ALA A 312 17.39 12.41 -0.27
CA ALA A 312 16.61 13.49 -0.87
C ALA A 312 16.12 13.18 -2.29
N LYS A 313 16.34 11.95 -2.79
CA LYS A 313 15.79 11.54 -4.08
C LYS A 313 14.25 11.64 -4.04
N PRO A 314 13.61 12.08 -5.14
CA PRO A 314 12.17 12.15 -5.20
C PRO A 314 11.60 10.73 -5.21
N TYR A 315 10.79 10.44 -4.20
CA TYR A 315 10.08 9.19 -4.04
C TYR A 315 8.59 9.43 -3.85
N SER A 316 7.77 8.43 -4.15
CA SER A 316 6.35 8.44 -3.85
C SER A 316 5.84 7.08 -3.38
N HIS A 317 4.55 6.99 -3.08
CA HIS A 317 3.82 5.73 -2.91
C HIS A 317 4.06 4.73 -4.06
N LYS A 318 4.26 5.23 -5.29
CA LYS A 318 4.60 4.38 -6.43
C LYS A 318 6.03 3.83 -6.35
N SER A 319 6.96 4.61 -5.83
CA SER A 319 8.33 4.18 -5.54
C SER A 319 8.38 3.11 -4.45
N TYR A 320 7.50 3.21 -3.44
CA TYR A 320 7.29 2.14 -2.46
C TYR A 320 6.87 0.83 -3.14
N LEU A 321 5.84 0.87 -4.01
CA LEU A 321 5.36 -0.33 -4.70
C LEU A 321 6.47 -0.98 -5.53
N ALA A 322 7.16 -0.19 -6.34
CA ALA A 322 8.31 -0.66 -7.14
C ALA A 322 9.41 -1.28 -6.27
N THR A 323 9.61 -0.78 -5.05
CA THR A 323 10.57 -1.32 -4.08
C THR A 323 10.12 -2.66 -3.52
N VAL A 324 8.86 -2.78 -3.09
CA VAL A 324 8.30 -4.04 -2.58
C VAL A 324 8.34 -5.13 -3.65
N GLU A 325 7.95 -4.81 -4.89
CA GLU A 325 8.06 -5.73 -6.02
C GLU A 325 9.51 -6.20 -6.22
N THR A 326 10.47 -5.27 -6.16
CA THR A 326 11.90 -5.58 -6.30
C THR A 326 12.38 -6.51 -5.17
N LEU A 327 12.05 -6.21 -3.91
CA LEU A 327 12.47 -7.00 -2.74
C LEU A 327 11.84 -8.41 -2.69
N LEU A 328 10.69 -8.59 -3.35
CA LEU A 328 10.00 -9.88 -3.45
C LEU A 328 10.32 -10.64 -4.74
N GLY A 329 11.08 -10.05 -5.67
CA GLY A 329 11.36 -10.64 -6.97
C GLY A 329 10.13 -10.72 -7.88
N LEU A 330 9.17 -9.82 -7.69
CA LEU A 330 7.97 -9.70 -8.51
C LEU A 330 8.27 -8.86 -9.76
N PRO A 331 7.61 -9.12 -10.90
CA PRO A 331 7.66 -8.21 -12.03
C PRO A 331 6.98 -6.89 -11.67
N ARG A 332 7.51 -5.75 -12.14
CA ARG A 332 6.87 -4.45 -11.88
C ARG A 332 5.52 -4.34 -12.59
N LEU A 333 4.51 -3.82 -11.89
CA LEU A 333 3.28 -3.36 -12.53
C LEU A 333 3.60 -2.24 -13.52
N ALA A 334 2.85 -2.20 -14.63
CA ALA A 334 3.05 -1.20 -15.68
C ALA A 334 2.94 0.25 -15.16
N THR A 335 2.09 0.46 -14.16
CA THR A 335 1.84 1.74 -13.48
C THR A 335 3.06 2.27 -12.69
N VAL A 336 4.03 1.41 -12.37
CA VAL A 336 5.25 1.77 -11.62
C VAL A 336 6.53 1.32 -12.32
N ALA A 337 6.45 0.94 -13.60
CA ALA A 337 7.57 0.37 -14.35
C ALA A 337 8.83 1.27 -14.33
N THR A 338 8.63 2.59 -14.40
CA THR A 338 9.69 3.60 -14.46
C THR A 338 10.00 4.24 -13.10
N GLU A 339 9.33 3.83 -12.03
CA GLU A 339 9.50 4.45 -10.71
C GLU A 339 10.88 4.13 -10.12
N PRO A 340 11.53 5.09 -9.46
CA PRO A 340 12.73 4.82 -8.70
C PRO A 340 12.39 3.92 -7.50
N THR A 341 13.37 3.17 -7.02
CA THR A 341 13.22 2.34 -5.81
C THR A 341 14.01 2.92 -4.66
N LEU A 342 13.56 2.60 -3.44
CA LEU A 342 14.28 2.87 -2.20
C LEU A 342 15.43 1.88 -1.96
N MET A 343 15.93 1.21 -3.00
CA MET A 343 16.98 0.19 -2.82
C MET A 343 18.30 0.77 -2.31
N GLU A 344 18.54 2.08 -2.44
CA GLU A 344 19.73 2.74 -1.88
C GLU A 344 19.76 2.77 -0.34
N PHE A 345 18.65 2.44 0.31
CA PHE A 345 18.59 2.34 1.76
C PHE A 345 19.29 1.07 2.25
N PHE A 346 19.49 0.06 1.41
CA PHE A 346 20.03 -1.24 1.80
C PHE A 346 21.47 -1.44 1.33
N LYS A 347 22.23 -2.24 2.08
CA LYS A 347 23.59 -2.70 1.75
C LYS A 347 23.61 -3.76 0.66
#